data_AF-A0A7K3CWB4-F1
#
_entry.id   AF-A0A7K3CWB4-F1
#
_cell.length_a   1.000
_cell.length_b   1.000
_cell.length_c   1.000
_cell.angle_alpha   90.00
_cell.angle_beta   90.00
_cell.angle_gamma   90.00
#
_symmetry.space_group_name_H-M   'P 1'
#
loop_
_entity.id
_entity.type
_entity.pdbx_description
1 polymer ?
#
loop_
_entity_poly.entity_id
_entity_poly.type
_entity_poly.pdbx_seq_one_letter_code
_entity_poly.pdbx_strand_id
1 'polypeptide(L)'
;LKHTTRTVKATVEEITSRLALDDLTHHADPGQLVANDIGRVRVRTAEPVALDAYADSRHTGSFLLIDPADGTTLAAGIVTD
;
A
#
# COMPACT_ATOMS: atom_id res chain seq x y z
N LEU A 1 8.32 -4.06 -1.89
CA LEU A 1 7.27 -3.50 -2.77
C LEU A 1 7.55 -3.94 -4.19
N LYS A 2 6.60 -4.63 -4.83
CA LYS A 2 6.64 -5.01 -6.24
C LYS A 2 5.72 -4.09 -7.02
N HIS A 3 6.26 -3.40 -8.01
CA HIS A 3 5.57 -2.48 -8.90
C HIS A 3 6.00 -2.81 -10.33
N THR A 4 5.04 -3.04 -11.21
CA THR A 4 5.28 -3.49 -12.59
C THR A 4 6.30 -4.65 -12.64
N THR A 5 7.48 -4.41 -13.20
CA THR A 5 8.59 -5.37 -13.33
C THR A 5 9.67 -5.23 -12.27
N ARG A 6 9.56 -4.23 -11.37
CA ARG A 6 10.56 -3.93 -10.34
C ARG A 6 10.10 -4.37 -8.95
N THR A 7 11.04 -4.89 -8.17
CA THR A 7 10.85 -5.13 -6.74
C THR A 7 11.92 -4.36 -5.98
N VAL A 8 11.50 -3.47 -5.08
CA VAL A 8 12.39 -2.67 -4.23
C VAL A 8 12.06 -2.88 -2.76
N LYS A 9 13.05 -2.73 -1.88
CA LYS A 9 12.79 -2.68 -0.44
C LYS A 9 11.92 -1.47 -0.12
N ALA A 10 10.96 -1.66 0.78
CA ALA A 10 10.05 -0.61 1.20
C ALA A 10 9.65 -0.81 2.66
N THR A 11 9.29 0.27 3.32
CA THR A 11 8.81 0.29 4.71
C THR A 11 7.53 1.11 4.76
N VAL A 12 6.50 0.60 5.45
CA VAL A 12 5.33 1.39 5.82
C VAL A 12 5.75 2.30 6.96
N GLU A 13 5.79 3.61 6.71
CA GLU A 13 6.18 4.61 7.70
C GLU A 13 5.04 4.94 8.65
N GLU A 14 3.82 4.94 8.11
CA GLU A 14 2.63 5.41 8.80
C GLU A 14 1.38 4.73 8.23
N ILE A 15 0.42 4.44 9.10
CA ILE A 15 -0.93 4.05 8.72
C ILE A 15 -1.82 5.23 9.12
N THR A 16 -2.23 6.03 8.15
CA THR A 16 -2.93 7.29 8.40
C THR A 16 -4.40 7.08 8.70
N SER A 17 -5.02 6.06 8.10
CA SER A 17 -6.39 5.68 8.44
C SER A 17 -6.73 4.24 8.09
N ARG A 18 -7.77 3.73 8.75
CA ARG A 18 -8.46 2.48 8.42
C ARG A 18 -9.92 2.78 8.06
N LEU A 19 -10.42 2.15 7.01
CA LEU A 19 -11.81 2.22 6.60
C LEU A 19 -12.65 1.24 7.45
N ALA A 20 -13.65 1.73 8.16
CA ALA A 20 -14.69 0.91 8.75
C ALA A 20 -15.64 0.44 7.65
N LEU A 21 -15.71 -0.87 7.42
CA LEU A 21 -16.49 -1.44 6.32
C LEU A 21 -18.01 -1.37 6.55
N ASP A 22 -18.44 -1.23 7.81
CA ASP A 22 -19.86 -1.19 8.18
C ASP A 22 -20.53 0.14 7.78
N ASP A 23 -19.78 1.25 7.85
CA ASP A 23 -20.30 2.61 7.63
C ASP A 23 -19.47 3.46 6.66
N LEU A 24 -18.39 2.89 6.11
CA LEU A 24 -17.44 3.53 5.19
C LEU A 24 -16.75 4.78 5.76
N THR A 25 -16.64 4.86 7.09
CA THR A 25 -15.92 5.96 7.76
C THR A 25 -14.43 5.67 7.89
N HIS A 26 -13.62 6.73 7.94
CA HIS A 26 -12.17 6.62 8.14
C HIS A 26 -11.83 6.88 9.61
N HIS A 27 -11.17 5.91 10.25
CA HIS A 27 -10.58 6.05 11.57
C HIS A 27 -9.10 6.38 11.45
N ALA A 28 -8.69 7.52 12.01
CA ALA A 28 -7.29 7.94 12.04
C ALA A 28 -6.45 7.06 12.97
N ASP A 29 -5.14 6.99 12.68
CA ASP A 29 -4.11 6.39 13.53
C ASP A 29 -4.47 5.01 14.12
N PRO A 30 -4.89 4.02 13.30
CA PRO A 30 -5.36 2.73 13.79
C PRO A 30 -4.25 1.85 14.42
N GLY A 31 -2.99 2.27 14.34
CA GLY A 31 -1.82 1.56 14.85
C GLY A 31 -1.39 0.36 13.99
N GLN A 32 -2.34 -0.45 13.50
CA GLN A 32 -2.10 -1.58 12.62
C GLN A 32 -3.27 -1.83 11.65
N LEU A 33 -2.99 -2.55 10.56
CA LEU A 33 -3.99 -3.16 9.69
C LEU A 33 -3.81 -4.68 9.74
N VAL A 34 -4.92 -5.43 9.86
CA VAL A 34 -4.93 -6.90 9.77
C VAL A 34 -5.48 -7.37 8.44
N ALA A 35 -5.52 -8.69 8.22
CA ALA A 35 -6.08 -9.25 7.00
C ALA A 35 -7.52 -8.76 6.76
N ASN A 36 -7.79 -8.36 5.52
CA ASN A 36 -9.06 -7.75 5.05
C ASN A 36 -9.32 -6.31 5.49
N ASP A 37 -8.46 -5.68 6.30
CA ASP A 37 -8.56 -4.24 6.51
C ASP A 37 -8.20 -3.48 5.24
N ILE A 38 -8.89 -2.35 5.04
CA ILE A 38 -8.56 -1.37 4.02
C ILE A 38 -8.09 -0.11 4.75
N GLY A 39 -6.96 0.45 4.34
CA GLY A 39 -6.42 1.65 4.98
C GLY A 39 -5.52 2.45 4.06
N ARG A 40 -5.26 3.69 4.47
CA ARG A 40 -4.29 4.58 3.80
C ARG A 40 -2.98 4.52 4.56
N VAL A 41 -1.89 4.39 3.81
CA VAL A 41 -0.54 4.21 4.35
C VAL A 41 0.45 5.12 3.63
N ARG A 42 1.49 5.52 4.34
CA ARG A 42 2.67 6.16 3.77
C ARG A 42 3.76 5.11 3.62
N VAL A 43 4.29 4.95 2.41
CA VAL A 43 5.34 3.96 2.12
C VAL A 43 6.60 4.67 1.66
N ARG A 44 7.73 4.38 2.31
CA ARG A 44 9.05 4.77 1.85
C ARG A 44 9.69 3.63 1.09
N THR A 45 10.23 3.91 -0.10
CA THR A 45 11.01 2.97 -0.89
C THR A 45 12.51 3.24 -0.73
N ALA A 46 13.33 2.20 -0.83
CA ALA A 46 14.80 2.32 -0.75
C ALA A 46 15.41 2.95 -2.02
N GLU A 47 14.68 2.91 -3.13
CA GLU A 47 15.06 3.48 -4.43
C GLU A 47 13.85 4.16 -5.06
N PRO A 48 14.05 5.13 -5.98
CA PRO A 48 12.96 5.74 -6.72
C PRO A 48 12.13 4.71 -7.52
N VAL A 49 10.81 4.84 -7.43
CA VAL A 49 9.82 4.07 -8.20
C VAL A 49 9.00 5.05 -9.02
N ALA A 50 8.85 4.79 -10.31
CA ALA A 50 7.96 5.57 -11.18
C ALA A 50 6.51 5.21 -10.84
N LEU A 51 5.71 6.18 -10.42
CA LEU A 51 4.33 5.99 -9.99
C LEU A 51 3.44 7.02 -10.70
N ASP A 52 2.27 6.55 -11.11
CA ASP A 52 1.16 7.41 -11.54
C ASP A 52 0.02 7.25 -10.53
N ALA A 53 -0.91 8.20 -10.47
CA ALA A 53 -2.14 7.99 -9.73
C ALA A 53 -2.90 6.81 -10.35
N TYR A 54 -3.46 5.93 -9.52
CA TYR A 54 -4.16 4.74 -10.02
C TYR A 54 -5.37 5.08 -10.92
N ALA A 55 -6.01 6.22 -10.65
CA ALA A 55 -7.11 6.73 -11.46
C ALA A 55 -6.67 7.05 -12.90
N ASP A 56 -5.44 7.50 -13.10
CA ASP A 56 -4.88 7.87 -14.40
C ASP A 56 -4.30 6.64 -15.13
N SER A 57 -3.59 5.77 -14.40
CA SER A 57 -3.04 4.53 -14.94
C SER A 57 -3.06 3.41 -13.91
N ARG A 58 -3.94 2.43 -14.13
CA ARG A 58 -4.04 1.25 -13.25
C ARG A 58 -2.78 0.39 -13.25
N HIS A 59 -2.04 0.36 -14.37
CA HIS A 59 -0.86 -0.48 -14.53
C HIS A 59 0.32 0.05 -13.69
N THR A 60 0.52 1.36 -13.68
CA THR A 60 1.63 2.03 -13.00
C THR A 60 1.24 2.71 -11.70
N GLY A 61 -0.05 2.73 -11.35
CA GLY A 61 -0.54 3.18 -10.05
C GLY A 61 -0.89 2.06 -9.08
N SER A 62 -0.54 0.80 -9.37
CA SER A 62 -0.77 -0.34 -8.48
C SER A 62 0.54 -1.02 -8.07
N PHE A 63 0.55 -1.61 -6.86
CA PHE A 63 1.69 -2.31 -6.33
C PHE A 63 1.28 -3.42 -5.35
N LEU A 64 2.22 -4.31 -5.04
CA LEU A 64 2.11 -5.31 -3.98
C LEU A 64 3.13 -5.06 -2.88
N LEU A 65 2.71 -5.21 -1.64
CA LEU A 65 3.63 -5.40 -0.52
C LEU A 65 3.86 -6.89 -0.34
N ILE A 66 5.13 -7.28 -0.31
CA ILE A 66 5.57 -8.67 -0.29
C ILE A 66 6.47 -8.84 0.93
N ASP A 67 6.27 -9.93 1.66
CA ASP A 67 7.15 -10.33 2.75
C ASP A 67 8.56 -10.65 2.21
N PRO A 68 9.62 -9.99 2.70
CA PRO A 68 10.96 -10.22 2.20
C PRO A 68 11.55 -11.59 2.62
N ALA A 69 10.99 -12.27 3.62
CA ALA A 69 11.49 -13.54 4.13
C ALA A 69 11.05 -14.73 3.28
N ASP A 70 9.78 -14.76 2.86
CA ASP A 70 9.19 -15.92 2.16
C ASP A 70 8.52 -15.58 0.82
N GLY A 71 8.39 -14.30 0.46
CA GLY A 71 7.78 -13.87 -0.79
C GLY A 71 6.26 -13.86 -0.80
N THR A 72 5.60 -14.05 0.35
CA THR A 72 4.15 -14.01 0.48
C THR A 72 3.63 -12.59 0.18
N THR A 73 2.51 -12.50 -0.54
CA THR A 73 1.84 -11.21 -0.76
C THR A 73 1.08 -10.82 0.50
N LEU A 74 1.50 -9.71 1.12
CA LEU A 74 0.90 -9.20 2.35
C LEU A 74 -0.28 -8.26 2.07
N ALA A 75 -0.16 -7.44 1.03
CA ALA A 75 -1.19 -6.47 0.64
C ALA A 75 -1.09 -6.11 -0.84
N ALA A 76 -2.22 -5.71 -1.41
CA ALA A 76 -2.29 -4.97 -2.66
C ALA A 76 -2.56 -3.49 -2.35
N GLY A 77 -1.91 -2.60 -3.10
CA GLY A 77 -2.03 -1.17 -2.91
C GLY A 77 -2.26 -0.44 -4.22
N ILE A 78 -2.94 0.70 -4.12
CA ILE A 78 -3.11 1.67 -5.20
C ILE A 78 -2.52 3.01 -4.75
N VAL A 79 -1.92 3.72 -5.69
CA VAL A 79 -1.43 5.09 -5.47
C VAL A 79 -2.62 6.03 -5.57
N THR A 80 -2.85 6.74 -4.48
CA THR A 80 -3.76 7.88 -4.37
C THR A 80 -2.90 9.13 -4.15
N ASP A 81 -3.46 10.31 -4.39
CA ASP A 81 -2.76 11.60 -4.35
C ASP A 81 -1.99 11.88 -3.05
#